data_AF-A0A971ASS0-F1
#
_entry.id   AF-A0A971ASS0-F1
#
_cell.length_a   1.000
_cell.length_b   1.000
_cell.length_c   1.000
_cell.angle_alpha   90.00
_cell.angle_beta   90.00
_cell.angle_gamma   90.00
#
_symmetry.space_group_name_H-M   'P 1'
#
loop_
_entity.id
_entity.type
_entity.pdbx_description
1 polymer ?
#
loop_
_entity_poly.entity_id
_entity_poly.type
_entity_poly.pdbx_seq_one_letter_code
_entity_poly.pdbx_strand_id
1 'polypeptide(L)'
;MSNLKERIIIKLKAYWELTKSRQTFLLLITGWAGYASTGHMLTDWATMLSLLVCLFLAISGSTVLNMYVARDIDAKMPRTIKRPLPARVLLPREALAFGTLISVIGIVWAFTLSPLVGIVVAVGLFSHAGVYTMWLKRKTPFSVIPGGVSGGMPVLAGRALGTGSIDLVGVLLALSVLLWIPIHILTFAMRYAEDYRAANIPTFPAVFGEGLTRLVLSLSTVLAGMAMLFAVYLNGVQGAFLVALSVAVILLIVLAVFCSLFPSAKRNFLLFKAASLYMLASMLLVGLAG
;
A
#
# COMPACT_ATOMS: atom_id res chain seq x y z
N MET A 1 25.55 29.45 -13.97
CA MET A 1 24.64 29.17 -12.82
C MET A 1 23.30 28.51 -13.21
N SER A 2 22.78 28.69 -14.43
CA SER A 2 21.52 28.06 -14.90
C SER A 2 21.57 26.53 -14.94
N ASN A 3 22.66 25.94 -15.45
CA ASN A 3 22.81 24.49 -15.61
C ASN A 3 22.85 23.70 -14.28
N LEU A 4 23.42 24.28 -13.21
CA LEU A 4 23.46 23.62 -11.90
C LEU A 4 22.06 23.57 -11.24
N LYS A 5 21.32 24.68 -11.27
CA LYS A 5 19.95 24.74 -10.73
C LYS A 5 19.05 23.73 -11.43
N GLU A 6 19.15 23.63 -12.75
CA GLU A 6 18.37 22.69 -13.55
C GLU A 6 18.70 21.22 -13.20
N ARG A 7 19.98 20.86 -13.08
CA ARG A 7 20.41 19.52 -12.64
C ARG A 7 19.89 19.16 -11.25
N ILE A 8 19.93 20.12 -10.32
CA ILE A 8 19.39 19.92 -8.96
C ILE A 8 17.88 19.66 -9.01
N ILE A 9 17.12 20.48 -9.74
CA ILE A 9 15.66 20.31 -9.88
C ILE A 9 15.32 18.95 -10.48
N ILE A 10 16.05 18.51 -11.52
CA ILE A 10 15.87 17.19 -12.14
C ILE A 10 16.11 16.08 -11.12
N LYS A 11 17.21 16.15 -10.34
CA LYS A 11 17.50 15.14 -9.32
C LYS A 11 16.47 15.14 -8.19
N LEU A 12 16.02 16.29 -7.71
CA LEU A 12 15.00 16.37 -6.67
C LEU A 12 13.66 15.77 -7.13
N LYS A 13 13.25 16.07 -8.37
CA LYS A 13 12.07 15.43 -8.99
C LYS A 13 12.23 13.92 -9.10
N ALA A 14 13.43 13.46 -9.47
CA ALA A 14 13.74 12.04 -9.56
C ALA A 14 13.65 11.33 -8.19
N TYR A 15 14.22 11.91 -7.13
CA TYR A 15 14.08 11.37 -5.77
C TYR A 15 12.61 11.34 -5.32
N TRP A 16 11.86 12.41 -5.59
CA TRP A 16 10.44 12.47 -5.28
C TRP A 16 9.62 11.41 -6.05
N GLU A 17 9.98 11.10 -7.29
CA GLU A 17 9.30 10.03 -8.04
C GLU A 17 9.56 8.65 -7.41
N LEU A 18 10.77 8.42 -6.87
CA LEU A 18 11.11 7.16 -6.19
C LEU A 18 10.31 6.91 -4.91
N THR A 19 9.75 7.96 -4.28
CA THR A 19 8.93 7.80 -3.06
C THR A 19 7.50 7.33 -3.36
N LYS A 20 7.07 7.30 -4.63
CA LYS A 20 5.68 6.99 -5.05
C LYS A 20 4.64 7.77 -4.23
N SER A 21 4.76 9.10 -4.21
CA SER A 21 3.93 10.01 -3.41
C SER A 21 2.43 9.65 -3.32
N ARG A 22 1.77 9.25 -4.42
CA ARG A 22 0.35 8.84 -4.39
C ARG A 22 0.08 7.55 -3.60
N GLN A 23 0.95 6.54 -3.77
CA GLN A 23 0.84 5.27 -3.04
C GLN A 23 1.17 5.49 -1.56
N THR A 24 2.25 6.22 -1.30
CA THR A 24 2.67 6.57 0.07
C THR A 24 1.59 7.38 0.77
N PHE A 25 0.97 8.34 0.10
CA PHE A 25 -0.16 9.10 0.66
C PHE A 25 -1.32 8.20 1.08
N LEU A 26 -1.74 7.25 0.24
CA LEU A 26 -2.81 6.32 0.62
C LEU A 26 -2.46 5.51 1.88
N LEU A 27 -1.21 5.04 2.00
CA LEU A 27 -0.74 4.32 3.18
C LEU A 27 -0.58 5.22 4.42
N LEU A 28 -0.30 6.52 4.23
CA LEU A 28 -0.35 7.49 5.33
C LEU A 28 -1.79 7.69 5.83
N ILE A 29 -2.77 7.73 4.93
CA ILE A 29 -4.18 7.82 5.33
C ILE A 29 -4.61 6.57 6.10
N THR A 30 -4.13 5.36 5.73
CA THR A 30 -4.45 4.16 6.52
C THR A 30 -3.81 4.21 7.91
N GLY A 31 -2.57 4.69 8.02
CA GLY A 31 -1.93 4.92 9.33
C GLY A 31 -2.62 5.97 10.19
N TRP A 32 -3.01 7.09 9.58
CA TRP A 32 -3.82 8.11 10.22
C TRP A 32 -5.15 7.52 10.71
N ALA A 33 -5.87 6.76 9.87
CA ALA A 33 -7.16 6.17 10.23
C ALA A 33 -7.04 5.20 11.41
N GLY A 34 -5.94 4.43 11.46
CA GLY A 34 -5.64 3.56 12.59
C GLY A 34 -5.53 4.33 13.91
N TYR A 35 -4.74 5.41 13.93
CA TYR A 35 -4.59 6.27 15.11
C TYR A 35 -5.87 7.05 15.44
N ALA A 36 -6.55 7.58 14.43
CA ALA A 36 -7.79 8.33 14.60
C ALA A 36 -8.92 7.46 15.18
N SER A 37 -8.99 6.19 14.80
CA SER A 37 -10.01 5.24 15.28
C SER A 37 -10.05 5.05 16.80
N THR A 38 -9.03 5.49 17.54
CA THR A 38 -8.94 5.37 19.00
C THR A 38 -9.50 6.59 19.74
N GLY A 39 -10.08 7.57 19.06
CA GLY A 39 -10.65 8.79 19.66
C GLY A 39 -9.60 9.83 20.13
N HIS A 40 -8.33 9.62 19.79
CA HIS A 40 -7.21 10.48 20.18
C HIS A 40 -7.00 11.69 19.23
N MET A 41 -7.86 11.87 18.22
CA MET A 41 -7.68 12.94 17.21
C MET A 41 -7.60 14.34 17.81
N LEU A 42 -8.37 14.62 18.87
CA LEU A 42 -8.47 15.96 19.44
C LEU A 42 -7.40 16.29 20.48
N THR A 43 -6.65 15.30 20.97
CA THR A 43 -5.82 15.45 22.17
C THR A 43 -4.31 15.43 21.91
N ASP A 44 -3.82 14.84 20.82
CA ASP A 44 -2.37 14.79 20.54
C ASP A 44 -2.00 14.79 19.02
N TRP A 45 -2.10 15.98 18.42
CA TRP A 45 -1.71 16.21 17.02
C TRP A 45 -0.20 16.04 16.77
N ALA A 46 0.65 16.27 17.78
CA ALA A 46 2.10 16.18 17.64
C ALA A 46 2.56 14.72 17.50
N THR A 47 1.99 13.81 18.29
CA THR A 47 2.23 12.36 18.17
C THR A 47 1.69 11.83 16.85
N MET A 48 0.48 12.25 16.45
CA MET A 48 -0.08 11.87 15.15
C MET A 48 0.81 12.32 13.98
N LEU A 49 1.27 13.58 13.98
CA LEU A 49 2.17 14.08 12.94
C LEU A 49 3.49 13.32 12.93
N SER A 50 4.05 13.04 14.12
CA SER A 50 5.30 12.28 14.25
C SER A 50 5.16 10.86 13.68
N LEU A 51 4.04 10.19 13.95
CA LEU A 51 3.70 8.89 13.34
C LEU A 51 3.66 8.99 11.81
N LEU A 52 2.97 9.99 11.26
CA LEU A 52 2.86 10.13 9.80
C LEU A 52 4.21 10.43 9.15
N VAL A 53 5.08 11.20 9.79
CA VAL A 53 6.43 11.46 9.27
C VAL A 53 7.29 10.19 9.32
N CYS A 54 7.27 9.42 10.42
CA CYS A 54 8.05 8.19 10.50
C CYS A 54 7.55 7.14 9.48
N LEU A 55 6.23 7.02 9.31
CA LEU A 55 5.62 6.17 8.28
C LEU A 55 6.00 6.64 6.88
N PHE A 56 5.95 7.95 6.60
CA PHE A 56 6.32 8.50 5.30
C PHE A 56 7.74 8.10 4.92
N LEU A 57 8.68 8.25 5.85
CA LEU A 57 10.09 7.90 5.65
C LEU A 57 10.27 6.39 5.42
N ALA A 58 9.67 5.55 6.26
CA ALA A 58 9.78 4.10 6.15
C ALA A 58 9.16 3.54 4.85
N ILE A 59 7.95 3.99 4.50
CA ILE A 59 7.22 3.59 3.28
C ILE A 59 7.95 4.09 2.04
N SER A 60 8.38 5.36 2.03
CA SER A 60 9.13 5.93 0.91
C SER A 60 10.45 5.22 0.70
N GLY A 61 11.20 4.93 1.77
CA GLY A 61 12.45 4.20 1.68
C GLY A 61 12.26 2.77 1.16
N SER A 62 11.25 2.07 1.66
CA SER A 62 10.88 0.72 1.16
C SER A 62 10.52 0.73 -0.33
N THR A 63 9.87 1.80 -0.80
CA THR A 63 9.54 2.01 -2.22
C THR A 63 10.76 2.31 -3.07
N VAL A 64 11.67 3.16 -2.58
CA VAL A 64 12.96 3.45 -3.24
C VAL A 64 13.77 2.16 -3.39
N LEU A 65 13.86 1.36 -2.32
CA LEU A 65 14.54 0.06 -2.32
C LEU A 65 13.87 -0.92 -3.30
N ASN A 66 12.54 -0.92 -3.38
CA ASN A 66 11.80 -1.70 -4.39
C ASN A 66 12.21 -1.35 -5.82
N MET A 67 12.26 -0.06 -6.15
CA MET A 67 12.66 0.42 -7.47
C MET A 67 14.15 0.19 -7.74
N TYR A 68 15.00 0.27 -6.70
CA TYR A 68 16.42 -0.08 -6.81
C TYR A 68 16.60 -1.55 -7.21
N VAL A 69 15.94 -2.48 -6.50
CA VAL A 69 16.03 -3.92 -6.78
C VAL A 69 15.35 -4.28 -8.10
N ALA A 70 14.31 -3.55 -8.50
CA ALA A 70 13.56 -3.81 -9.72
C ALA A 70 14.12 -3.10 -10.97
N ARG A 71 15.21 -2.34 -10.88
CA ARG A 71 15.71 -1.47 -11.98
C ARG A 71 15.92 -2.19 -13.32
N ASP A 72 16.37 -3.43 -13.30
CA ASP A 72 16.64 -4.26 -14.48
C ASP A 72 15.35 -4.79 -15.14
N ILE A 73 14.34 -5.15 -14.34
CA ILE A 73 13.02 -5.56 -14.86
C ILE A 73 12.19 -4.36 -15.27
N ASP A 74 12.32 -3.23 -14.56
CA ASP A 74 11.65 -1.98 -14.89
C ASP A 74 12.13 -1.42 -16.24
N ALA A 75 13.37 -1.71 -16.64
CA ALA A 75 13.92 -1.35 -17.94
C ALA A 75 13.31 -2.15 -19.12
N LYS A 76 12.63 -3.28 -18.86
CA LYS A 76 11.99 -4.13 -19.88
C LYS A 76 10.51 -3.80 -20.09
N MET A 77 9.92 -2.98 -19.24
CA MET A 77 8.49 -2.70 -19.21
C MET A 77 8.20 -1.28 -19.72
N PRO A 78 7.39 -1.11 -20.79
CA PRO A 78 7.06 0.21 -21.34
C PRO A 78 6.56 1.23 -20.31
N ARG A 79 5.79 0.78 -19.30
CA ARG A 79 5.27 1.64 -18.23
C ARG A 79 6.35 2.19 -17.31
N THR A 80 7.48 1.50 -17.16
CA THR A 80 8.47 1.80 -16.11
C THR A 80 9.86 2.13 -16.64
N ILE A 81 10.11 1.96 -17.94
CA ILE A 81 11.38 2.27 -18.59
C ILE A 81 11.80 3.74 -18.43
N LYS A 82 10.83 4.64 -18.20
CA LYS A 82 11.08 6.08 -17.97
C LYS A 82 11.34 6.44 -16.50
N ARG A 83 11.27 5.48 -15.57
CA ARG A 83 11.57 5.73 -14.15
C ARG A 83 13.02 6.21 -13.97
N PRO A 84 13.34 6.95 -12.89
CA PRO A 84 14.66 7.55 -12.68
C PRO A 84 15.86 6.60 -12.81
N LEU A 85 15.72 5.34 -12.36
CA LEU A 85 16.80 4.36 -12.38
C LEU A 85 16.99 3.70 -13.76
N PRO A 86 15.96 3.12 -14.40
CA PRO A 86 16.06 2.66 -15.79
C PRO A 86 16.51 3.76 -16.77
N ALA A 87 16.01 4.99 -16.61
CA ALA A 87 16.34 6.13 -17.45
C ALA A 87 17.71 6.76 -17.13
N ARG A 88 18.44 6.23 -16.14
CA ARG A 88 19.77 6.71 -15.69
C ARG A 88 19.81 8.18 -15.25
N VAL A 89 18.68 8.72 -14.79
CA VAL A 89 18.59 10.06 -14.20
C VAL A 89 19.30 10.10 -12.82
N LEU A 90 19.23 8.99 -12.08
CA LEU A 90 19.94 8.77 -10.83
C LEU A 90 20.83 7.53 -10.92
N LEU A 91 21.98 7.56 -10.24
CA LEU A 91 22.82 6.39 -10.11
C LEU A 91 22.18 5.37 -9.14
N PRO A 92 22.31 4.05 -9.38
CA PRO A 92 21.77 3.05 -8.47
C PRO A 92 22.28 3.20 -7.02
N ARG A 93 23.55 3.58 -6.84
CA ARG A 93 24.14 3.84 -5.51
C ARG A 93 23.49 5.01 -4.77
N GLU A 94 23.07 6.04 -5.51
CA GLU A 94 22.39 7.21 -4.94
C GLU A 94 21.01 6.81 -4.41
N ALA A 95 20.25 6.04 -5.20
CA ALA A 95 18.95 5.55 -4.77
C ALA A 95 19.05 4.55 -3.62
N LEU A 96 20.04 3.65 -3.62
CA LEU A 96 20.28 2.73 -2.51
C LEU A 96 20.59 3.48 -1.22
N ALA A 97 21.53 4.43 -1.26
CA ALA A 97 21.90 5.23 -0.10
C ALA A 97 20.70 6.03 0.44
N PHE A 98 19.96 6.70 -0.45
CA PHE A 98 18.78 7.47 -0.09
C PHE A 98 17.68 6.58 0.53
N GLY A 99 17.34 5.47 -0.13
CA GLY A 99 16.32 4.54 0.33
C GLY A 99 16.66 3.94 1.69
N THR A 100 17.89 3.44 1.87
CA THR A 100 18.35 2.91 3.15
C THR A 100 18.33 3.97 4.24
N LEU A 101 18.82 5.18 3.97
CA LEU A 101 18.87 6.27 4.95
C LEU A 101 17.48 6.62 5.47
N ILE A 102 16.53 6.92 4.58
CA ILE A 102 15.18 7.31 5.02
C ILE A 102 14.42 6.13 5.65
N SER A 103 14.68 4.89 5.21
CA SER A 103 14.14 3.70 5.88
C SER A 103 14.62 3.57 7.32
N VAL A 104 15.93 3.72 7.56
CA VAL A 104 16.50 3.64 8.91
C VAL A 104 15.99 4.76 9.79
N ILE A 105 15.97 6.01 9.30
CA ILE A 105 15.43 7.15 10.06
C ILE A 105 13.95 6.90 10.41
N GLY A 106 13.13 6.45 9.45
CA GLY A 106 11.71 6.17 9.69
C GLY A 106 11.48 5.09 10.74
N ILE A 107 12.26 3.99 10.70
CA ILE A 107 12.16 2.92 11.70
C ILE A 107 12.64 3.38 13.08
N VAL A 108 13.82 4.01 13.16
CA VAL A 108 14.37 4.50 14.44
C VAL A 108 13.42 5.49 15.09
N TRP A 109 12.85 6.41 14.32
CA TRP A 109 11.83 7.34 14.82
C TRP A 109 10.56 6.61 15.29
N ALA A 110 10.10 5.58 14.57
CA ALA A 110 8.97 4.77 15.04
C ALA A 110 9.25 4.12 16.41
N PHE A 111 10.48 3.66 16.68
CA PHE A 111 10.90 3.15 17.99
C PHE A 111 10.91 4.22 19.10
N THR A 112 11.15 5.49 18.77
CA THR A 112 11.07 6.56 19.78
C THR A 112 9.63 6.91 20.15
N LEU A 113 8.64 6.58 19.30
CA LEU A 113 7.22 6.73 19.63
C LEU A 113 6.73 5.59 20.52
N SER A 114 7.08 4.35 20.16
CA SER A 114 6.80 3.16 20.96
C SER A 114 7.59 1.97 20.40
N PRO A 115 8.17 1.09 21.25
CA PRO A 115 8.82 -0.13 20.79
C PRO A 115 7.91 -1.00 19.92
N LEU A 116 6.61 -1.07 20.25
CA LEU A 116 5.62 -1.82 19.49
C LEU A 116 5.44 -1.26 18.08
N VAL A 117 5.31 0.07 17.97
CA VAL A 117 5.16 0.76 16.68
C VAL A 117 6.41 0.60 15.83
N GLY A 118 7.60 0.71 16.43
CA GLY A 118 8.87 0.42 15.78
C GLY A 118 8.92 -0.98 15.17
N ILE A 119 8.48 -2.01 15.91
CA ILE A 119 8.39 -3.39 15.42
C ILE A 119 7.40 -3.52 14.26
N VAL A 120 6.18 -2.97 14.37
CA VAL A 120 5.17 -3.05 13.29
C VAL A 120 5.68 -2.40 12.00
N VAL A 121 6.29 -1.21 12.10
CA VAL A 121 6.87 -0.51 10.94
C VAL A 121 8.05 -1.29 10.35
N ALA A 122 8.92 -1.85 11.17
CA ALA A 122 10.04 -2.68 10.73
C ALA A 122 9.56 -3.96 10.01
N VAL A 123 8.53 -4.63 10.52
CA VAL A 123 7.89 -5.79 9.88
C VAL A 123 7.32 -5.38 8.51
N GLY A 124 6.65 -4.24 8.42
CA GLY A 124 6.14 -3.72 7.15
C GLY A 124 7.23 -3.49 6.11
N LEU A 125 8.32 -2.84 6.52
CA LEU A 125 9.46 -2.62 5.65
C LEU A 125 10.12 -3.95 5.23
N PHE A 126 10.36 -4.85 6.17
CA PHE A 126 10.99 -6.15 5.90
C PHE A 126 10.12 -7.01 4.98
N SER A 127 8.80 -7.05 5.21
CA SER A 127 7.87 -7.80 4.37
C SER A 127 7.82 -7.26 2.94
N HIS A 128 7.90 -5.93 2.75
CA HIS A 128 7.90 -5.33 1.41
C HIS A 128 9.26 -5.40 0.71
N ALA A 129 10.32 -4.89 1.34
CA ALA A 129 11.63 -4.76 0.72
C ALA A 129 12.41 -6.08 0.74
N GLY A 130 12.40 -6.81 1.85
CA GLY A 130 13.09 -8.11 1.96
C GLY A 130 12.30 -9.23 1.30
N VAL A 131 11.14 -9.56 1.87
CA VAL A 131 10.36 -10.75 1.49
C VAL A 131 9.73 -10.60 0.10
N TYR A 132 8.93 -9.57 -0.12
CA TYR A 132 8.28 -9.36 -1.41
C TYR A 132 9.30 -9.01 -2.50
N THR A 133 10.05 -7.92 -2.34
CA THR A 133 10.86 -7.35 -3.43
C THR A 133 12.09 -8.20 -3.76
N MET A 134 12.95 -8.49 -2.78
CA MET A 134 14.21 -9.18 -3.03
C MET A 134 14.02 -10.67 -3.23
N TRP A 135 13.08 -11.30 -2.50
CA TRP A 135 12.95 -12.75 -2.49
C TRP A 135 11.86 -13.28 -3.42
N LEU A 136 10.61 -12.88 -3.25
CA LEU A 136 9.46 -13.61 -3.83
C LEU A 136 8.95 -13.07 -5.17
N LYS A 137 9.04 -11.75 -5.41
CA LYS A 137 8.47 -11.08 -6.60
C LYS A 137 8.87 -11.72 -7.92
N ARG A 138 10.09 -12.26 -8.02
CA ARG A 138 10.62 -12.92 -9.23
C ARG A 138 10.44 -14.44 -9.25
N LYS A 139 10.03 -15.05 -8.13
CA LYS A 139 10.07 -16.50 -7.93
C LYS A 139 8.69 -17.14 -7.84
N THR A 140 7.66 -16.41 -7.42
CA THR A 140 6.35 -17.01 -7.13
C THR A 140 5.16 -16.10 -7.47
N PRO A 141 4.05 -16.67 -7.99
CA PRO A 141 2.78 -15.95 -8.18
C PRO A 141 2.13 -15.51 -6.87
N PHE A 142 2.54 -16.09 -5.74
CA PHE A 142 1.98 -15.77 -4.42
C PHE A 142 2.66 -14.57 -3.74
N SER A 143 3.62 -13.92 -4.40
CA SER A 143 4.34 -12.76 -3.87
C SER A 143 3.42 -11.60 -3.44
N VAL A 144 2.21 -11.52 -3.99
CA VAL A 144 1.18 -10.54 -3.61
C VAL A 144 0.76 -10.64 -2.13
N ILE A 145 0.80 -11.83 -1.52
CA ILE A 145 0.36 -12.05 -0.13
C ILE A 145 1.33 -11.41 0.89
N PRO A 146 2.63 -11.74 0.90
CA PRO A 146 3.59 -11.10 1.81
C PRO A 146 3.84 -9.63 1.44
N GLY A 147 3.75 -9.27 0.16
CA GLY A 147 3.66 -7.85 -0.23
C GLY A 147 2.45 -7.17 0.42
N GLY A 148 1.34 -7.89 0.51
CA GLY A 148 0.10 -7.43 1.11
C GLY A 148 0.21 -7.12 2.61
N VAL A 149 0.99 -7.92 3.36
CA VAL A 149 1.21 -7.71 4.80
C VAL A 149 1.73 -6.30 5.06
N SER A 150 2.69 -5.85 4.26
CA SER A 150 3.24 -4.50 4.40
C SER A 150 2.21 -3.38 4.20
N GLY A 151 1.15 -3.61 3.42
CA GLY A 151 0.07 -2.65 3.20
C GLY A 151 -0.81 -2.46 4.42
N GLY A 152 -0.99 -3.49 5.25
CA GLY A 152 -1.77 -3.43 6.49
C GLY A 152 -0.99 -2.88 7.70
N MET A 153 0.34 -2.82 7.63
CA MET A 153 1.16 -2.37 8.75
C MET A 153 0.97 -0.90 9.14
N PRO A 154 0.75 0.07 8.22
CA PRO A 154 0.52 1.46 8.61
C PRO A 154 -0.71 1.63 9.50
N VAL A 155 -1.86 1.05 9.13
CA VAL A 155 -3.08 1.13 9.95
C VAL A 155 -2.92 0.44 11.30
N LEU A 156 -2.21 -0.70 11.33
CA LEU A 156 -1.89 -1.38 12.58
C LEU A 156 -0.96 -0.54 13.47
N ALA A 157 0.06 0.11 12.89
CA ALA A 157 0.98 0.97 13.61
C ALA A 157 0.26 2.18 14.21
N GLY A 158 -0.65 2.80 13.46
CA GLY A 158 -1.49 3.88 13.95
C GLY A 158 -2.38 3.45 15.11
N ARG A 159 -3.10 2.33 14.95
CA ARG A 159 -3.95 1.79 16.00
C ARG A 159 -3.15 1.46 17.26
N ALA A 160 -2.03 0.75 17.10
CA ALA A 160 -1.17 0.34 18.20
C ALA A 160 -0.53 1.53 18.94
N LEU A 161 -0.26 2.63 18.25
CA LEU A 161 0.20 3.85 18.90
C LEU A 161 -0.91 4.47 19.77
N GLY A 162 -2.15 4.51 19.26
CA GLY A 162 -3.28 5.10 19.98
C GLY A 162 -3.78 4.24 21.15
N THR A 163 -3.78 2.91 21.02
CA THR A 163 -4.23 1.99 22.08
C THR A 163 -3.11 1.52 23.01
N GLY A 164 -1.84 1.72 22.64
CA GLY A 164 -0.68 1.15 23.33
C GLY A 164 -0.52 -0.37 23.17
N SER A 165 -1.34 -1.04 22.36
CA SER A 165 -1.33 -2.50 22.19
C SER A 165 -1.86 -2.96 20.83
N ILE A 166 -1.61 -4.21 20.43
CA ILE A 166 -2.27 -4.80 19.26
C ILE A 166 -3.62 -5.36 19.70
N ASP A 167 -4.70 -4.68 19.31
CA ASP A 167 -6.07 -5.11 19.58
C ASP A 167 -6.73 -5.74 18.35
N LEU A 168 -7.90 -6.35 18.56
CA LEU A 168 -8.63 -7.02 17.49
C LEU A 168 -9.07 -6.04 16.38
N VAL A 169 -9.44 -4.80 16.74
CA VAL A 169 -9.82 -3.76 15.77
C VAL A 169 -8.65 -3.46 14.83
N GLY A 170 -7.44 -3.23 15.36
CA GLY A 170 -6.25 -2.99 14.55
C GLY A 170 -5.91 -4.15 13.63
N VAL A 171 -6.02 -5.39 14.12
CA VAL A 171 -5.80 -6.60 13.32
C VAL A 171 -6.81 -6.70 12.19
N LEU A 172 -8.09 -6.47 12.45
CA LEU A 172 -9.15 -6.53 11.44
C LEU A 172 -9.01 -5.42 10.39
N LEU A 173 -8.64 -4.20 10.79
CA LEU A 173 -8.33 -3.12 9.85
C LEU A 173 -7.14 -3.48 8.96
N ALA A 174 -6.04 -3.99 9.54
CA ALA A 174 -4.89 -4.45 8.76
C ALA A 174 -5.24 -5.61 7.82
N LEU A 175 -6.06 -6.55 8.28
CA LEU A 175 -6.56 -7.67 7.49
C LEU A 175 -7.46 -7.22 6.34
N SER A 176 -8.31 -6.21 6.56
CA SER A 176 -9.13 -5.63 5.51
C SER A 176 -8.27 -5.04 4.38
N VAL A 177 -7.16 -4.37 4.72
CA VAL A 177 -6.20 -3.85 3.73
C VAL A 177 -5.50 -5.01 3.02
N LEU A 178 -5.04 -6.03 3.74
CA LEU A 178 -4.40 -7.21 3.17
C LEU A 178 -5.29 -7.93 2.14
N LEU A 179 -6.56 -8.19 2.50
CA LEU A 179 -7.53 -8.88 1.66
C LEU A 179 -8.05 -8.03 0.50
N TRP A 180 -7.94 -6.71 0.61
CA TRP A 180 -8.21 -5.77 -0.47
C TRP A 180 -7.06 -5.71 -1.51
N ILE A 181 -5.83 -6.06 -1.15
CA ILE A 181 -4.69 -5.96 -2.07
C ILE A 181 -4.84 -6.81 -3.34
N PRO A 182 -5.39 -8.04 -3.31
CA PRO A 182 -5.64 -8.81 -4.53
C PRO A 182 -6.52 -8.09 -5.57
N ILE A 183 -7.63 -7.46 -5.17
CA ILE A 183 -8.47 -6.71 -6.13
C ILE A 183 -7.71 -5.54 -6.75
N HIS A 184 -6.81 -4.90 -6.01
CA HIS A 184 -5.97 -3.81 -6.52
C HIS A 184 -4.81 -4.31 -7.41
N ILE A 185 -4.02 -5.26 -6.93
CA ILE A 185 -2.79 -5.69 -7.60
C ILE A 185 -3.06 -6.66 -8.75
N LEU A 186 -4.01 -7.58 -8.62
CA LEU A 186 -4.27 -8.57 -9.67
C LEU A 186 -5.00 -7.95 -10.86
N THR A 187 -5.88 -6.98 -10.66
CA THR A 187 -6.49 -6.21 -11.76
C THR A 187 -5.45 -5.36 -12.49
N PHE A 188 -4.49 -4.80 -11.75
CA PHE A 188 -3.34 -4.11 -12.34
C PHE A 188 -2.45 -5.07 -13.13
N ALA A 189 -2.17 -6.26 -12.59
CA ALA A 189 -1.37 -7.29 -13.26
C ALA A 189 -2.02 -7.79 -14.56
N MET A 190 -3.33 -8.02 -14.57
CA MET A 190 -4.07 -8.36 -15.80
C MET A 190 -3.98 -7.24 -16.84
N ARG A 191 -4.07 -5.96 -16.43
CA ARG A 191 -3.96 -4.83 -17.36
C ARG A 191 -2.57 -4.70 -18.00
N TYR A 192 -1.52 -4.99 -17.24
CA TYR A 192 -0.13 -4.87 -17.68
C TYR A 192 0.52 -6.24 -17.89
N ALA A 193 -0.26 -7.25 -18.31
CA ALA A 193 0.23 -8.62 -18.47
C ALA A 193 1.44 -8.70 -19.41
N GLU A 194 1.43 -7.93 -20.49
CA GLU A 194 2.55 -7.86 -21.46
C GLU A 194 3.83 -7.30 -20.85
N ASP A 195 3.75 -6.25 -20.03
CA ASP A 195 4.90 -5.73 -19.30
C ASP A 195 5.49 -6.82 -18.38
N TYR A 196 4.65 -7.49 -17.59
CA TYR A 196 5.10 -8.55 -16.69
C TYR A 196 5.69 -9.75 -17.44
N ARG A 197 5.13 -10.09 -18.61
CA ARG A 197 5.65 -11.12 -19.52
C ARG A 197 7.02 -10.76 -20.07
N ALA A 198 7.21 -9.54 -20.56
CA ALA A 198 8.51 -9.03 -21.04
C ALA A 198 9.59 -9.04 -19.94
N ALA A 199 9.20 -8.89 -18.68
CA ALA A 199 10.09 -8.94 -17.53
C ALA A 199 10.25 -10.35 -16.90
N ASN A 200 9.62 -11.40 -17.45
CA ASN A 200 9.59 -12.76 -16.90
C ASN A 200 9.13 -12.81 -15.44
N ILE A 201 8.12 -12.02 -15.07
CA ILE A 201 7.56 -12.02 -13.71
C ILE A 201 6.37 -12.98 -13.65
N PRO A 202 6.41 -14.02 -12.80
CA PRO A 202 5.36 -15.03 -12.72
C PRO A 202 4.17 -14.50 -11.91
N THR A 203 3.41 -13.55 -12.46
CA THR A 203 2.23 -13.01 -11.76
C THR A 203 1.13 -14.05 -11.62
N PHE A 204 0.30 -13.96 -10.58
CA PHE A 204 -0.82 -14.88 -10.38
C PHE A 204 -1.72 -15.06 -11.62
N PRO A 205 -2.13 -14.00 -12.34
CA PRO A 205 -2.95 -14.16 -13.54
C PRO A 205 -2.21 -14.82 -14.70
N ALA A 206 -0.89 -14.64 -14.80
CA ALA A 206 -0.08 -15.29 -15.83
C ALA A 206 0.08 -16.80 -15.60
N VAL A 207 0.13 -17.24 -14.34
CA VAL A 207 0.31 -18.66 -13.97
C VAL A 207 -1.01 -19.41 -13.92
N PHE A 208 -2.06 -18.81 -13.34
CA PHE A 208 -3.33 -19.46 -13.06
C PHE A 208 -4.48 -19.04 -13.97
N GLY A 209 -4.24 -18.10 -14.88
CA GLY A 209 -5.24 -17.57 -15.79
C GLY A 209 -6.20 -16.57 -15.15
N GLU A 210 -6.95 -15.86 -16.00
CA GLU A 210 -7.85 -14.80 -15.56
C GLU A 210 -9.09 -15.34 -14.81
N GLY A 211 -9.59 -16.53 -15.16
CA GLY A 211 -10.77 -17.11 -14.53
C GLY A 211 -10.60 -17.31 -13.03
N LEU A 212 -9.53 -18.03 -12.62
CA LEU A 212 -9.21 -18.22 -11.20
C LEU A 212 -8.84 -16.89 -10.52
N THR A 213 -8.15 -15.99 -11.23
CA THR A 213 -7.85 -14.65 -10.71
C THR A 213 -9.11 -13.87 -10.33
N ARG A 214 -10.15 -13.93 -11.17
CA ARG A 214 -11.44 -13.27 -10.95
C ARG A 214 -12.23 -13.85 -9.77
N LEU A 215 -12.13 -15.17 -9.57
CA LEU A 215 -12.67 -15.81 -8.37
C LEU A 215 -11.95 -15.31 -7.11
N VAL A 216 -10.61 -15.34 -7.12
CA VAL A 216 -9.78 -14.90 -5.99
C VAL A 216 -10.05 -13.44 -5.62
N LEU A 217 -10.09 -12.53 -6.59
CA LEU A 217 -10.35 -11.11 -6.30
C LEU A 217 -11.77 -10.88 -5.77
N SER A 218 -12.76 -11.65 -6.24
CA SER A 218 -14.16 -11.50 -5.77
C SER A 218 -14.30 -11.97 -4.34
N LEU A 219 -13.75 -13.15 -4.03
CA LEU A 219 -13.73 -13.71 -2.67
C LEU A 219 -12.95 -12.81 -1.71
N SER A 220 -11.75 -12.35 -2.12
CA SER A 220 -10.94 -11.48 -1.26
C SER A 220 -11.63 -10.14 -0.99
N THR A 221 -12.39 -9.61 -1.96
CA THR A 221 -13.17 -8.36 -1.78
C THR A 221 -14.29 -8.53 -0.76
N VAL A 222 -15.01 -9.66 -0.78
CA VAL A 222 -16.03 -9.97 0.23
C VAL A 222 -15.39 -10.07 1.62
N LEU A 223 -14.30 -10.82 1.75
CA LEU A 223 -13.60 -10.99 3.03
C LEU A 223 -13.01 -9.66 3.54
N ALA A 224 -12.48 -8.81 2.65
CA ALA A 224 -12.00 -7.48 3.00
C ALA A 224 -13.13 -6.59 3.55
N GLY A 225 -14.31 -6.64 2.91
CA GLY A 225 -15.50 -5.94 3.36
C GLY A 225 -15.99 -6.43 4.71
N MET A 226 -16.04 -7.75 4.92
CA MET A 226 -16.41 -8.34 6.21
C MET A 226 -15.46 -7.93 7.34
N ALA A 227 -14.14 -8.01 7.10
CA ALA A 227 -13.14 -7.57 8.08
C ALA A 227 -13.28 -6.07 8.41
N MET A 228 -13.53 -5.23 7.39
CA MET A 228 -13.76 -3.79 7.58
C MET A 228 -14.99 -3.51 8.44
N LEU A 229 -16.15 -4.08 8.08
CA LEU A 229 -17.40 -3.84 8.81
C LEU A 229 -17.33 -4.39 10.22
N PHE A 230 -16.65 -5.53 10.42
CA PHE A 230 -16.48 -6.09 11.76
C PHE A 230 -15.57 -5.22 12.63
N ALA A 231 -14.45 -4.71 12.09
CA ALA A 231 -13.60 -3.77 12.80
C ALA A 231 -14.36 -2.52 13.25
N VAL A 232 -15.14 -1.95 12.34
CA VAL A 232 -15.93 -0.73 12.53
C VAL A 232 -17.04 -0.95 13.57
N TYR A 233 -17.72 -2.10 13.52
CA TYR A 233 -18.70 -2.50 14.53
C TYR A 233 -18.07 -2.62 15.92
N LEU A 234 -16.93 -3.30 16.05
CA LEU A 234 -16.22 -3.44 17.32
C LEU A 234 -15.67 -2.10 17.84
N ASN A 235 -15.31 -1.19 16.93
CA ASN A 235 -14.88 0.16 17.29
C ASN A 235 -16.04 1.08 17.69
N GLY A 236 -17.29 0.59 17.70
CA GLY A 236 -18.46 1.36 18.13
C GLY A 236 -18.96 2.40 17.13
N VAL A 237 -18.55 2.33 15.86
CA VAL A 237 -19.00 3.27 14.82
C VAL A 237 -20.47 3.01 14.48
N GLN A 238 -21.28 4.06 14.48
CA GLN A 238 -22.75 3.97 14.32
C GLN A 238 -23.27 5.03 13.34
N GLY A 239 -24.58 4.99 13.08
CA GLY A 239 -25.30 6.02 12.32
C GLY A 239 -24.80 6.18 10.89
N ALA A 240 -24.64 7.43 10.45
CA ALA A 240 -24.30 7.77 9.06
C ALA A 240 -22.95 7.18 8.61
N PHE A 241 -21.96 7.08 9.49
CA PHE A 241 -20.65 6.51 9.16
C PHE A 241 -20.72 5.01 8.88
N LEU A 242 -21.45 4.25 9.70
CA LEU A 242 -21.67 2.81 9.49
C LEU A 242 -22.44 2.56 8.18
N VAL A 243 -23.46 3.37 7.90
CA VAL A 243 -24.23 3.28 6.64
C VAL A 243 -23.33 3.58 5.44
N ALA A 244 -22.54 4.66 5.48
CA ALA A 244 -21.63 5.03 4.40
C ALA A 244 -20.57 3.95 4.12
N LEU A 245 -19.98 3.38 5.18
CA LEU A 245 -19.02 2.27 5.07
C LEU A 245 -19.67 1.01 4.49
N SER A 246 -20.88 0.67 4.94
CA SER A 246 -21.64 -0.48 4.42
C SER A 246 -21.95 -0.32 2.94
N VAL A 247 -22.38 0.87 2.52
CA VAL A 247 -22.62 1.20 1.11
C VAL A 247 -21.32 1.09 0.30
N ALA A 248 -20.21 1.64 0.79
CA ALA A 248 -18.92 1.56 0.10
C ALA A 248 -18.46 0.10 -0.11
N VAL A 249 -18.62 -0.75 0.91
CA VAL A 249 -18.32 -2.18 0.85
C VAL A 249 -19.21 -2.89 -0.18
N ILE A 250 -20.53 -2.70 -0.10
CA ILE A 250 -21.49 -3.34 -1.01
C ILE A 250 -21.21 -2.92 -2.45
N LEU A 251 -20.98 -1.63 -2.71
CA LEU A 251 -20.66 -1.13 -4.04
C LEU A 251 -19.39 -1.76 -4.62
N LEU A 252 -18.34 -1.92 -3.82
CA LEU A 252 -17.11 -2.57 -4.28
C LEU A 252 -17.34 -4.06 -4.58
N ILE A 253 -18.08 -4.77 -3.72
CA ILE A 253 -18.42 -6.19 -3.93
C ILE A 253 -19.25 -6.37 -5.21
N VAL A 254 -20.31 -5.58 -5.38
CA VAL A 254 -21.16 -5.62 -6.59
C VAL A 254 -20.33 -5.35 -7.83
N LEU A 255 -19.45 -4.34 -7.79
CA LEU A 255 -18.58 -4.02 -8.92
C LEU A 255 -17.58 -5.14 -9.21
N ALA A 256 -16.99 -5.77 -8.18
CA ALA A 256 -16.06 -6.88 -8.31
C ALA A 256 -16.73 -8.11 -8.95
N VAL A 257 -17.92 -8.48 -8.49
CA VAL A 257 -18.72 -9.58 -9.04
C VAL A 257 -19.13 -9.26 -10.47
N PHE A 258 -19.66 -8.07 -10.74
CA PHE A 258 -20.05 -7.64 -12.08
C PHE A 258 -18.88 -7.67 -13.08
N CYS A 259 -17.72 -7.16 -12.69
CA CYS A 259 -16.51 -7.19 -13.53
C CYS A 259 -15.96 -8.60 -13.73
N SER A 260 -16.24 -9.51 -12.81
CA SER A 260 -15.88 -10.93 -12.92
C SER A 260 -16.82 -11.69 -13.86
N LEU A 261 -18.12 -11.39 -13.83
CA LEU A 261 -19.13 -11.98 -14.72
C LEU A 261 -19.03 -11.46 -16.16
N PHE A 262 -18.69 -10.19 -16.34
CA PHE A 262 -18.59 -9.56 -17.65
C PHE A 262 -17.19 -8.97 -17.89
N PRO A 263 -16.17 -9.82 -18.13
CA PRO A 263 -14.78 -9.40 -18.18
C PRO A 263 -14.50 -8.45 -19.35
N SER A 264 -13.79 -7.36 -19.07
CA SER A 264 -13.20 -6.50 -20.12
C SER A 264 -12.01 -5.71 -19.60
N ALA A 265 -11.07 -5.35 -20.48
CA ALA A 265 -9.90 -4.55 -20.11
C ALA A 265 -10.27 -3.17 -19.53
N LYS A 266 -11.36 -2.56 -20.05
CA LYS A 266 -11.90 -1.29 -19.53
C LYS A 266 -12.43 -1.45 -18.10
N ARG A 267 -13.21 -2.52 -17.85
CA ARG A 267 -13.80 -2.81 -16.54
C ARG A 267 -12.76 -3.21 -15.50
N ASN A 268 -11.74 -3.99 -15.87
CA ASN A 268 -10.62 -4.30 -14.97
C ASN A 268 -9.92 -3.02 -14.47
N PHE A 269 -9.74 -2.03 -15.35
CA PHE A 269 -9.13 -0.76 -14.98
C PHE A 269 -10.06 0.14 -14.14
N LEU A 270 -11.37 0.09 -14.40
CA LEU A 270 -12.36 0.73 -13.55
C LEU A 270 -12.32 0.13 -12.13
N LEU A 271 -12.29 -1.20 -12.02
CA LEU A 271 -12.22 -1.91 -10.74
C LEU A 271 -10.96 -1.55 -9.95
N PHE A 272 -9.80 -1.45 -10.61
CA PHE A 272 -8.55 -0.97 -10.00
C PHE A 272 -8.70 0.42 -9.37
N LYS A 273 -9.32 1.36 -10.11
CA LYS A 273 -9.54 2.73 -9.61
C LYS A 273 -10.57 2.77 -8.49
N ALA A 274 -11.68 2.06 -8.65
CA ALA A 274 -12.73 1.96 -7.65
C ALA A 274 -12.22 1.35 -6.35
N ALA A 275 -11.39 0.30 -6.42
CA ALA A 275 -10.72 -0.28 -5.27
C ALA A 275 -9.86 0.75 -4.53
N SER A 276 -9.08 1.57 -5.27
CA SER A 276 -8.24 2.62 -4.68
C SER A 276 -9.06 3.70 -3.97
N LEU A 277 -10.16 4.13 -4.61
CA LEU A 277 -11.07 5.12 -4.05
C LEU A 277 -11.83 4.57 -2.82
N TYR A 278 -12.28 3.31 -2.88
CA TYR A 278 -12.90 2.62 -1.76
C TYR A 278 -11.97 2.61 -0.55
N MET A 279 -10.69 2.25 -0.72
CA MET A 279 -9.75 2.17 0.39
C MET A 279 -9.52 3.56 1.01
N LEU A 280 -9.33 4.58 0.17
CA LEU A 280 -9.20 5.96 0.65
C LEU A 280 -10.44 6.41 1.42
N ALA A 281 -11.63 6.25 0.83
CA ALA A 281 -12.89 6.68 1.44
C ALA A 281 -13.18 5.93 2.74
N SER A 282 -12.97 4.61 2.77
CA SER A 282 -13.21 3.80 3.96
C SER A 282 -12.28 4.20 5.10
N MET A 283 -10.99 4.42 4.83
CA MET A 283 -10.05 4.88 5.86
C MET A 283 -10.38 6.29 6.37
N LEU A 284 -10.80 7.20 5.48
CA LEU A 284 -11.32 8.51 5.88
C LEU A 284 -12.54 8.40 6.79
N LEU A 285 -13.52 7.56 6.44
CA LEU A 285 -14.70 7.33 7.25
C LEU A 285 -14.38 6.69 8.61
N VAL A 286 -13.47 5.69 8.63
CA VAL A 286 -13.01 5.06 9.88
C VAL A 286 -12.35 6.09 10.80
N GLY A 287 -11.44 6.89 10.27
CA GLY A 287 -10.73 7.88 11.07
C GLY A 287 -11.64 9.01 11.55
N LEU A 288 -12.57 9.49 10.72
CA LEU A 288 -13.51 10.55 11.11
C LEU A 288 -14.60 10.09 12.09
N ALA A 289 -14.84 8.78 12.19
CA ALA A 289 -15.82 8.20 13.09
C ALA A 289 -15.25 7.81 14.48
N GLY A 290 -13.93 7.78 14.61
CA GLY A 290 -13.23 7.52 15.88
C GLY A 290 -13.11 8.79 16.71
#